data_AF-A0A2E8WVM4-F1
#
_entry.id   AF-A0A2E8WVM4-F1
#
_cell.length_a   1.000
_cell.length_b   1.000
_cell.length_c   1.000
_cell.angle_alpha   90.00
_cell.angle_beta   90.00
_cell.angle_gamma   90.00
#
_symmetry.space_group_name_H-M   'P 1'
#
loop_
_entity.id
_entity.type
_entity.pdbx_description
1 polymer ?
#
loop_
_entity_poly.entity_id
_entity_poly.type
_entity_poly.pdbx_seq_one_letter_code
_entity_poly.pdbx_strand_id
1 'polypeptide(L)'
;MFRNLLGIELSQLRFALMCSYVGGILLMATGLIFALPSIFIEFTNDAPDFSTFAWILVVVGVARLISTYFYAMGKKFFYYIIIGLSILKIIEIPAAVIGESIGFVIWYVLLTGIIELLLLLNIFSKNAREEHSEIN
;
A
#
# COMPACT_ATOMS: atom_id res chain seq x y z
N MET A 1 14.14 17.25 -0.37
CA MET A 1 15.05 16.22 0.18
C MET A 1 15.42 15.14 -0.86
N PHE A 2 14.52 14.72 -1.75
CA PHE A 2 14.79 13.71 -2.80
C PHE A 2 15.73 14.13 -3.95
N ARG A 3 15.96 15.44 -4.15
CA ARG A 3 16.91 15.97 -5.15
C ARG A 3 18.32 15.38 -4.98
N ASN A 4 18.73 15.08 -3.76
CA ASN A 4 20.07 14.56 -3.46
C ASN A 4 20.21 13.04 -3.61
N LEU A 5 19.11 12.29 -3.75
CA LEU A 5 19.13 10.81 -3.77
C LEU A 5 18.91 10.21 -5.16
N LEU A 6 18.07 10.84 -5.99
CA LEU A 6 17.69 10.28 -7.29
C LEU A 6 18.25 11.07 -8.48
N GLY A 7 18.75 12.29 -8.27
CA GLY A 7 19.21 13.16 -9.37
C GLY A 7 18.09 13.64 -10.30
N ILE A 8 16.82 13.34 -9.97
CA ILE A 8 15.61 13.72 -10.71
C ILE A 8 14.72 14.54 -9.77
N GLU A 9 14.14 15.64 -10.26
CA GLU A 9 13.09 16.38 -9.53
C GLU A 9 11.76 15.61 -9.60
N LEU A 10 11.63 14.62 -8.72
CA LEU A 10 10.38 13.92 -8.49
C LEU A 10 9.46 14.80 -7.65
N SER A 11 8.34 15.19 -8.23
CA SER A 11 7.29 15.93 -7.55
C SER A 11 6.70 15.10 -6.40
N GLN A 12 6.16 15.75 -5.37
CA GLN A 12 5.67 15.03 -4.18
C GLN A 12 4.49 14.14 -4.52
N LEU A 13 3.64 14.57 -5.46
CA LEU A 13 2.53 13.76 -5.94
C LEU A 13 3.02 12.54 -6.72
N ARG A 14 3.99 12.70 -7.63
CA ARG A 14 4.55 11.57 -8.39
C ARG A 14 5.22 10.55 -7.49
N PHE A 15 5.91 10.99 -6.45
CA PHE A 15 6.48 10.08 -5.44
C PHE A 15 5.37 9.33 -4.67
N ALA A 16 4.31 10.03 -4.25
CA ALA A 16 3.17 9.38 -3.61
C ALA A 16 2.52 8.32 -4.51
N LEU A 17 2.41 8.56 -5.82
CA LEU A 17 1.91 7.58 -6.78
C LEU A 17 2.85 6.38 -6.94
N MET A 18 4.17 6.59 -6.95
CA MET A 18 5.13 5.49 -6.92
C MET A 18 4.96 4.64 -5.66
N CYS A 19 4.81 5.27 -4.49
CA CYS A 19 4.51 4.55 -3.25
C CYS A 19 3.20 3.78 -3.35
N SER A 20 2.18 4.32 -4.02
CA SER A 20 0.90 3.61 -4.23
C SER A 20 1.06 2.38 -5.12
N TYR A 21 1.84 2.46 -6.20
CA TYR A 21 2.16 1.31 -7.04
C TYR A 21 2.93 0.24 -6.26
N VAL A 22 3.98 0.64 -5.55
CA VAL A 22 4.78 -0.28 -4.73
C VAL A 22 3.92 -0.93 -3.63
N GLY A 23 3.11 -0.14 -2.92
CA GLY A 23 2.19 -0.66 -1.90
C GLY A 23 1.19 -1.64 -2.48
N GLY A 24 0.62 -1.36 -3.66
CA GLY A 24 -0.28 -2.29 -4.34
C GLY A 24 0.38 -3.63 -4.69
N ILE A 25 1.60 -3.59 -5.21
CA ILE A 25 2.39 -4.79 -5.51
C ILE A 25 2.73 -5.58 -4.24
N LEU A 26 3.16 -4.89 -3.18
CA LEU A 26 3.50 -5.52 -1.90
C LEU A 26 2.28 -6.20 -1.28
N LEU A 27 1.10 -5.58 -1.34
CA LEU A 27 -0.15 -6.19 -0.86
C LEU A 27 -0.51 -7.45 -1.63
N MET A 28 -0.43 -7.42 -2.96
CA MET A 28 -0.67 -8.60 -3.78
C MET A 28 0.34 -9.71 -3.51
N ALA A 29 1.63 -9.39 -3.46
CA ALA A 29 2.68 -10.37 -3.20
C ALA A 29 2.49 -11.02 -1.83
N THR A 30 2.22 -10.21 -0.80
CA THR A 30 1.96 -10.68 0.56
C THR A 30 0.71 -11.57 0.62
N GLY A 31 -0.39 -11.12 0.02
CA GLY A 31 -1.63 -11.90 -0.06
C GLY A 31 -1.45 -13.22 -0.81
N LEU A 32 -0.70 -13.23 -1.92
CA LEU A 32 -0.44 -14.45 -2.69
C LEU A 32 0.47 -15.43 -1.94
N ILE A 33 1.49 -14.93 -1.22
CA ILE A 33 2.36 -15.76 -0.36
C ILE A 33 1.54 -16.46 0.73
N PHE A 34 0.53 -15.79 1.28
CA PHE A 34 -0.36 -16.35 2.28
C PHE A 34 -1.46 -17.25 1.70
N ALA A 35 -1.96 -16.94 0.51
CA ALA A 35 -3.06 -17.69 -0.13
C ALA A 35 -2.60 -18.99 -0.79
N LEU A 36 -1.36 -19.04 -1.27
CA LEU A 36 -0.82 -20.18 -2.00
C LEU A 36 -0.01 -21.09 -1.08
N PRO A 37 -0.17 -22.42 -1.18
CA PRO A 37 0.64 -23.36 -0.42
C PRO A 37 2.13 -23.17 -0.75
N SER A 38 2.93 -22.91 0.28
CA SER A 38 4.34 -22.60 0.20
C SER A 38 5.16 -23.70 0.88
N ILE A 39 6.21 -24.17 0.22
CA ILE A 39 7.22 -25.07 0.80
C ILE A 39 8.23 -24.34 1.71
N PHE A 40 8.23 -23.01 1.73
CA PHE A 40 9.17 -22.19 2.49
C PHE A 40 8.58 -21.61 3.78
N ILE A 41 7.25 -21.52 3.88
CA ILE A 41 6.57 -20.92 5.02
C ILE A 41 5.34 -21.78 5.37
N GLU A 42 5.47 -22.55 6.45
CA GLU A 42 4.34 -23.27 7.05
C GLU A 42 3.63 -22.33 8.03
N PHE A 43 2.42 -21.91 7.68
CA PHE A 43 1.54 -21.20 8.60
C PHE A 43 0.68 -22.24 9.32
N THR A 44 0.81 -22.32 10.65
CA THR A 44 -0.08 -23.14 11.48
C THR A 44 -1.50 -22.62 11.34
N ASN A 45 -2.38 -23.46 10.77
CA ASN A 45 -3.79 -23.22 10.42
C ASN A 45 -4.72 -22.91 11.61
N ASP A 46 -4.19 -22.47 12.75
CA ASP A 46 -4.97 -22.30 13.99
C ASP A 46 -5.82 -21.03 14.00
N ALA A 47 -5.73 -20.17 12.97
CA ALA A 47 -6.58 -19.01 12.78
C ALA A 47 -7.70 -19.31 11.76
N PRO A 48 -8.99 -19.29 12.15
CA PRO A 48 -10.08 -19.37 11.20
C PRO A 48 -10.05 -18.11 10.31
N ASP A 49 -10.21 -18.29 9.00
CA ASP A 49 -10.29 -17.24 7.95
C ASP A 49 -8.99 -16.62 7.40
N PHE A 50 -7.81 -17.20 7.64
CA PHE A 50 -6.54 -16.69 7.07
C PHE A 50 -6.52 -16.64 5.52
N SER A 51 -7.18 -17.59 4.86
CA SER A 51 -7.34 -17.61 3.39
C SER A 51 -8.15 -16.41 2.88
N THR A 52 -9.27 -16.09 3.54
CA THR A 52 -10.11 -14.95 3.18
C THR A 52 -9.34 -13.64 3.30
N PHE A 53 -8.59 -13.48 4.39
CA PHE A 53 -7.71 -12.34 4.62
C PHE A 53 -6.66 -12.18 3.50
N ALA A 54 -5.99 -13.27 3.13
CA ALA A 54 -5.00 -13.28 2.07
C ALA A 54 -5.56 -12.80 0.73
N TRP A 55 -6.76 -13.28 0.35
CA TRP A 55 -7.44 -12.83 -0.88
C TRP A 55 -7.91 -11.38 -0.82
N ILE A 56 -8.33 -10.89 0.35
CA ILE A 56 -8.64 -9.46 0.53
C ILE A 56 -7.41 -8.60 0.24
N LEU A 57 -6.22 -8.98 0.73
CA LEU A 57 -4.98 -8.24 0.43
C LEU A 57 -4.69 -8.18 -1.07
N VAL A 58 -4.91 -9.28 -1.80
CA VAL A 58 -4.75 -9.33 -3.26
C VAL A 58 -5.73 -8.38 -3.94
N VAL A 59 -7.02 -8.46 -3.60
CA VAL A 59 -8.06 -7.61 -4.21
C VAL A 59 -7.80 -6.13 -3.93
N VAL A 60 -7.43 -5.77 -2.69
CA VAL A 60 -7.08 -4.40 -2.32
C VAL A 60 -5.85 -3.92 -3.09
N GLY A 61 -4.82 -4.78 -3.24
CA GLY A 61 -3.64 -4.49 -4.05
C GLY A 61 -3.98 -4.21 -5.52
N VAL A 62 -4.83 -5.03 -6.14
CA VAL A 62 -5.32 -4.83 -7.52
C VAL A 62 -6.12 -3.53 -7.63
N ALA A 63 -7.08 -3.31 -6.73
CA ALA A 63 -7.89 -2.10 -6.71
C ALA A 63 -7.02 -0.83 -6.58
N ARG A 64 -5.94 -0.91 -5.81
CA ARG A 64 -4.96 0.16 -5.66
C ARG A 64 -4.21 0.44 -6.95
N LEU A 65 -3.71 -0.58 -7.63
CA LEU A 65 -3.00 -0.39 -8.91
C LEU A 65 -3.90 0.24 -9.97
N ILE A 66 -5.13 -0.27 -10.10
CA ILE A 66 -6.13 0.27 -11.02
C ILE A 66 -6.45 1.73 -10.68
N SER A 67 -6.64 2.05 -9.40
CA SER A 67 -6.93 3.42 -8.97
C SER A 67 -5.77 4.37 -9.25
N THR A 68 -4.54 3.94 -8.97
CA THR A 68 -3.33 4.71 -9.23
C THR A 68 -3.15 4.98 -10.72
N TYR A 69 -3.42 3.97 -11.56
CA TYR A 69 -3.40 4.11 -13.01
C TYR A 69 -4.45 5.09 -13.53
N PHE A 70 -5.70 4.96 -13.10
CA PHE A 70 -6.75 5.89 -13.54
C PHE A 70 -6.49 7.33 -13.07
N TYR A 71 -5.93 7.51 -11.88
CA TYR A 71 -5.51 8.84 -11.44
C TYR A 71 -4.39 9.40 -12.31
N ALA A 72 -3.39 8.58 -12.66
CA ALA A 72 -2.31 8.99 -13.56
C ALA A 72 -2.82 9.35 -14.98
N MET A 73 -3.97 8.80 -15.40
CA MET A 73 -4.68 9.19 -16.62
C MET A 73 -5.49 10.48 -16.50
N GLY A 74 -5.45 11.18 -15.36
CA GLY A 74 -6.14 12.45 -15.12
C GLY A 74 -7.49 12.33 -14.40
N LYS A 75 -7.94 11.11 -14.05
CA LYS A 75 -9.22 10.95 -13.33
C LYS A 75 -9.06 11.29 -11.84
N LYS A 76 -9.29 12.55 -11.49
CA LYS A 76 -9.12 13.10 -10.13
C LYS A 76 -9.80 12.31 -9.01
N PHE A 77 -10.98 11.75 -9.25
CA PHE A 77 -11.73 11.00 -8.22
C PHE A 77 -10.90 9.88 -7.57
N PHE A 78 -10.05 9.21 -8.36
CA PHE A 78 -9.22 8.11 -7.86
C PHE A 78 -8.15 8.54 -6.85
N TYR A 79 -7.83 9.83 -6.78
CA TYR A 79 -7.00 10.40 -5.72
C TYR A 79 -7.53 10.04 -4.32
N TYR A 80 -8.84 10.23 -4.11
CA TYR A 80 -9.48 9.97 -2.83
C TYR A 80 -9.59 8.47 -2.54
N ILE A 81 -9.75 7.64 -3.58
CA ILE A 81 -9.71 6.18 -3.43
C ILE A 81 -8.33 5.75 -2.94
N ILE A 82 -7.24 6.25 -3.54
CA ILE A 82 -5.88 5.91 -3.13
C ILE A 82 -5.63 6.27 -1.66
N ILE A 83 -6.08 7.46 -1.23
CA ILE A 83 -6.00 7.90 0.16
C ILE A 83 -6.82 6.98 1.08
N GLY A 84 -8.07 6.69 0.70
CA GLY A 84 -8.96 5.83 1.48
C GLY A 84 -8.38 4.44 1.68
N LEU A 85 -7.83 3.84 0.62
CA LEU A 85 -7.16 2.53 0.68
C LEU A 85 -5.91 2.57 1.57
N SER A 86 -5.10 3.63 1.53
CA SER A 86 -3.98 3.81 2.47
C SER A 86 -4.42 3.86 3.92
N ILE A 87 -5.45 4.65 4.22
CA ILE A 87 -5.94 4.83 5.59
C ILE A 87 -6.52 3.51 6.11
N LEU A 88 -7.35 2.84 5.30
CA LEU A 88 -7.87 1.51 5.63
C LEU A 88 -6.75 0.52 5.91
N LYS A 89 -5.68 0.56 5.10
CA LYS A 89 -4.53 -0.31 5.32
C LYS A 89 -3.82 -0.03 6.65
N ILE A 90 -3.62 1.24 7.03
CA ILE A 90 -3.03 1.58 8.33
C ILE A 90 -3.91 1.10 9.50
N ILE A 91 -5.23 1.18 9.36
CA ILE A 91 -6.19 0.72 10.38
C ILE A 91 -6.20 -0.82 10.49
N GLU A 92 -6.00 -1.52 9.37
CA GLU A 92 -5.97 -2.98 9.33
C GLU A 92 -4.71 -3.55 9.99
N ILE A 93 -3.58 -2.83 10.00
CA ILE A 93 -2.31 -3.31 10.58
C ILE A 93 -2.48 -3.80 12.03
N PRO A 94 -3.07 -3.02 12.97
CA PRO A 94 -3.35 -3.49 14.32
C PRO A 94 -4.18 -4.78 14.36
N ALA A 95 -5.21 -4.90 13.50
CA ALA A 95 -6.06 -6.09 13.47
C ALA A 95 -5.31 -7.33 13.00
N ALA A 96 -4.42 -7.17 12.02
CA ALA A 96 -3.65 -8.27 11.44
C ALA A 96 -2.52 -8.80 12.34
N VAL A 97 -2.07 -8.03 13.33
CA VAL A 97 -0.94 -8.41 14.20
C VAL A 97 -1.35 -8.93 15.57
N ILE A 98 -2.64 -8.86 15.92
CA ILE A 98 -3.14 -9.36 17.21
C ILE A 98 -3.03 -10.88 17.26
N GLY A 99 -2.32 -11.40 18.27
CA GLY A 99 -2.16 -12.84 18.47
C GLY A 99 -1.08 -13.49 17.60
N GLU A 100 -0.37 -12.70 16.79
CA GLU A 100 0.66 -13.19 15.87
C GLU A 100 2.07 -13.22 16.46
N SER A 101 2.96 -13.98 15.81
CA SER A 101 4.38 -14.05 16.21
C SER A 101 5.10 -12.71 16.04
N ILE A 102 6.08 -12.42 16.90
CA ILE A 102 6.90 -11.19 16.81
C ILE A 102 7.55 -11.03 15.43
N GLY A 103 7.98 -12.14 14.81
CA GLY A 103 8.56 -12.12 13.46
C GLY A 103 7.57 -11.64 12.40
N PHE A 104 6.32 -12.13 12.46
CA PHE A 104 5.24 -11.67 11.59
C PHE A 104 4.94 -10.19 11.81
N VAL A 105 4.79 -9.77 13.07
CA VAL A 105 4.52 -8.37 13.44
C VAL A 105 5.58 -7.44 12.83
N ILE A 106 6.86 -7.77 13.00
CA ILE A 106 7.96 -6.95 12.51
C ILE A 106 7.94 -6.88 10.98
N TRP A 107 7.92 -8.02 10.29
CA TRP A 107 7.94 -8.01 8.83
C TRP A 107 6.71 -7.31 8.26
N TYR A 108 5.50 -7.70 8.69
CA TYR A 108 4.26 -7.24 8.09
C TYR A 108 4.09 -5.72 8.22
N VAL A 109 4.38 -5.17 9.40
CA VAL A 109 4.32 -3.73 9.68
C VAL A 109 5.39 -2.97 8.90
N LEU A 110 6.63 -3.48 8.84
CA LEU A 110 7.70 -2.81 8.09
C LEU A 110 7.41 -2.81 6.59
N LEU A 111 7.02 -3.96 6.04
CA LEU A 111 6.82 -4.14 4.61
C LEU A 111 5.58 -3.39 4.12
N THR A 112 4.47 -3.47 4.86
CA THR A 112 3.18 -2.91 4.41
C THR A 112 2.83 -1.57 5.06
N GLY A 113 3.40 -1.20 6.21
CA GLY A 113 3.08 0.04 6.91
C GLY A 113 3.93 1.23 6.50
N ILE A 114 5.26 1.03 6.34
CA ILE A 114 6.17 2.14 5.98
C ILE A 114 5.77 2.76 4.64
N ILE A 115 5.40 1.94 3.66
CA ILE A 115 5.04 2.43 2.33
C ILE A 115 3.77 3.30 2.36
N GLU A 116 2.82 2.99 3.23
CA GLU A 116 1.59 3.76 3.41
C GLU A 116 1.86 5.09 4.10
N LEU A 117 2.73 5.09 5.11
CA LEU A 117 3.15 6.34 5.75
C LEU A 117 3.86 7.26 4.76
N LEU A 118 4.79 6.71 3.94
CA LEU A 118 5.47 7.48 2.90
C LEU A 118 4.47 8.04 1.87
N LEU A 119 3.49 7.23 1.45
CA LEU A 119 2.43 7.69 0.55
C LEU A 119 1.65 8.85 1.17
N LEU A 120 1.10 8.67 2.38
CA LEU A 120 0.23 9.66 3.01
C LEU A 120 0.98 10.96 3.34
N LEU A 121 2.22 10.88 3.82
CA LEU A 121 3.05 12.06 4.10
C LEU A 121 3.30 12.89 2.83
N ASN A 122 3.50 12.23 1.68
CA ASN A 122 3.76 12.94 0.44
C ASN A 122 2.47 13.42 -0.24
N ILE A 123 1.38 12.64 -0.19
CA ILE A 123 0.11 13.01 -0.83
C ILE A 123 -0.58 14.18 -0.12
N PHE A 124 -0.43 14.30 1.21
CA PHE A 124 -0.97 15.42 1.97
C PHE A 124 -0.07 16.66 2.01
N SER A 125 1.12 16.58 1.41
CA SER A 125 2.01 17.73 1.31
C SER A 125 1.34 18.90 0.58
N LYS A 126 1.78 20.13 0.89
CA LYS A 126 1.24 21.33 0.23
C LYS A 126 1.46 21.26 -1.29
N ASN A 127 2.66 20.88 -1.73
CA ASN A 127 2.99 20.82 -3.15
C ASN A 127 2.17 19.75 -3.88
N ALA A 128 1.97 18.57 -3.28
CA ALA A 128 1.15 17.53 -3.92
C ALA A 128 -0.32 17.93 -4.10
N ARG A 129 -0.86 18.73 -3.16
CA ARG A 129 -2.24 19.26 -3.27
C ARG A 129 -2.36 20.35 -4.33
N GLU A 130 -1.35 21.19 -4.47
CA GLU A 130 -1.27 22.17 -5.56
C GLU A 130 -1.21 21.45 -6.91
N GLU A 131 -0.30 20.49 -7.07
CA GLU A 131 -0.20 19.65 -8.28
C GLU A 131 -1.52 18.92 -8.61
N HIS A 132 -2.22 18.40 -7.59
CA HIS A 132 -3.52 17.75 -7.80
C HIS A 132 -4.59 18.72 -8.32
N SER A 133 -4.57 19.98 -7.87
CA SER A 133 -5.54 21.00 -8.29
C SER A 133 -5.38 21.45 -9.74
N GLU A 134 -4.17 21.30 -10.30
CA GLU A 134 -3.81 21.67 -11.67
C GLU A 134 -4.13 20.59 -12.72
N ILE A 135 -4.32 19.34 -12.29
CA ILE A 135 -4.89 18.30 -13.16
C ILE A 135 -6.23 18.84 -13.67
N ASN A 136 -6.63 18.61 -14.93
CA ASN A 136 -7.95 19.02 -15.42
C ASN A 136 -8.98 17.91 -15.22
#